data_AF-A0A7Y5NE51-F1
#
_entry.id   AF-A0A7Y5NE51-F1
#
_cell.length_a   1.000
_cell.length_b   1.000
_cell.length_c   1.000
_cell.angle_alpha   90.00
_cell.angle_beta   90.00
_cell.angle_gamma   90.00
#
_symmetry.space_group_name_H-M   'P 1'
#
loop_
_entity.id
_entity.type
_entity.pdbx_description
1 polymer ?
#
loop_
_entity_poly.entity_id
_entity_poly.type
_entity_poly.pdbx_seq_one_letter_code
_entity_poly.pdbx_strand_id
1 'polypeptide(L)'
;EVYYKAAVERIQEALHLQSNGYYVLAMYTSGLAVECMLRAYRLQEDSTFNERHDLLLLWKSTALANVYSPKHDRMYAALGVVAVLWRNDYRFKAEAAVRSHLKKMRRDRGIKGSFLKYNSPKLCEAAAEFINLGTQQWKRSNRK
;
A
#
# COMPACT_ATOMS: atom_id res chain seq x y z
N GLU A 1 -16.30 -1.86 8.20
CA GLU A 1 -16.41 -0.38 8.05
C GLU A 1 -15.15 0.37 8.53
N VAL A 2 -14.66 0.12 9.75
CA VAL A 2 -13.50 0.81 10.36
C VAL A 2 -12.24 0.78 9.47
N TYR A 3 -11.85 -0.39 8.97
CA TYR A 3 -10.65 -0.52 8.13
C TYR A 3 -10.76 0.14 6.75
N TYR A 4 -11.95 0.13 6.14
CA TYR A 4 -12.16 0.82 4.86
C TYR A 4 -12.02 2.33 5.04
N LYS A 5 -12.67 2.90 6.07
CA LYS A 5 -12.54 4.33 6.40
C LYS A 5 -11.09 4.68 6.69
N ALA A 6 -10.42 3.88 7.51
CA ALA A 6 -9.00 4.07 7.80
C ALA A 6 -8.14 4.03 6.53
N ALA A 7 -8.39 3.12 5.58
CA ALA A 7 -7.65 3.04 4.34
C ALA A 7 -7.74 4.35 3.51
N VAL A 8 -8.94 4.92 3.42
CA VAL A 8 -9.19 6.18 2.70
C VAL A 8 -8.51 7.36 3.39
N GLU A 9 -8.57 7.44 4.71
CA GLU A 9 -7.89 8.51 5.47
C GLU A 9 -6.36 8.39 5.35
N ARG A 10 -5.81 7.18 5.54
CA ARG A 10 -4.36 6.95 5.51
C ARG A 10 -3.76 7.32 4.16
N ILE A 11 -4.45 7.07 3.03
CA ILE A 11 -3.89 7.48 1.74
C ILE A 11 -3.87 9.01 1.57
N GLN A 12 -4.88 9.72 2.09
CA GLN A 12 -4.88 11.19 2.07
C GLN A 12 -3.73 11.76 2.91
N GLU A 13 -3.50 11.18 4.10
CA GLU A 13 -2.37 11.53 4.96
C GLU A 13 -1.03 11.22 4.28
N ALA A 14 -0.90 10.07 3.62
CA ALA A 14 0.33 9.69 2.94
C ALA A 14 0.69 10.68 1.82
N LEU A 15 -0.29 11.12 1.04
CA LEU A 15 -0.10 12.13 -0.01
C LEU A 15 0.28 13.49 0.58
N HIS A 16 -0.35 13.89 1.68
CA HIS A 16 0.00 15.13 2.39
C HIS A 16 1.43 15.07 2.97
N LEU A 17 1.82 13.95 3.58
CA LEU A 17 3.16 13.75 4.11
C LEU A 17 4.21 13.78 2.99
N GLN A 18 3.90 13.16 1.84
CA GLN A 18 4.80 13.15 0.68
C GLN A 18 5.04 14.57 0.15
N SER A 19 3.98 15.38 0.01
CA SER A 19 4.09 16.75 -0.50
C SER A 19 4.86 17.66 0.45
N ASN A 20 4.82 17.40 1.75
CA ASN A 20 5.57 18.12 2.78
C ASN A 20 6.99 17.56 3.04
N GLY A 21 7.43 16.56 2.29
CA GLY A 21 8.78 16.03 2.38
C GLY A 21 9.02 15.00 3.49
N TYR A 22 7.96 14.54 4.17
CA TYR A 22 8.04 13.47 5.18
C TYR A 22 8.05 12.08 4.52
N TYR A 23 9.02 11.82 3.64
CA TYR A 23 9.01 10.67 2.72
C TYR A 23 8.93 9.31 3.41
N VAL A 24 9.67 9.11 4.50
CA VAL A 24 9.64 7.83 5.24
C VAL A 24 8.27 7.55 5.80
N LEU A 25 7.66 8.55 6.44
CA LEU A 25 6.34 8.43 7.02
C LEU A 25 5.28 8.26 5.92
N ALA A 26 5.38 9.03 4.84
CA ALA A 26 4.51 8.88 3.67
C ALA A 26 4.55 7.47 3.08
N MET A 27 5.75 6.89 2.93
CA MET A 27 5.92 5.52 2.48
C MET A 27 5.26 4.53 3.44
N TYR A 28 5.49 4.67 4.75
CA TYR A 28 4.85 3.81 5.76
C TYR A 28 3.32 3.89 5.68
N THR A 29 2.77 5.10 5.73
CA THR A 29 1.33 5.37 5.74
C THR A 29 0.66 4.88 4.46
N SER A 30 1.34 4.97 3.31
CA SER A 30 0.85 4.44 2.03
C SER A 30 0.62 2.92 2.05
N GLY A 31 1.60 2.15 2.55
CA GLY A 31 1.40 0.70 2.65
C GLY A 31 0.41 0.31 3.75
N LEU A 32 0.32 1.10 4.83
CA LEU A 32 -0.73 0.94 5.84
C LEU A 32 -2.13 1.15 5.25
N ALA A 33 -2.30 2.12 4.34
CA ALA A 33 -3.57 2.31 3.64
C ALA A 33 -3.96 1.05 2.85
N VAL A 34 -3.02 0.47 2.09
CA VAL A 34 -3.24 -0.77 1.32
C VAL A 34 -3.57 -1.93 2.25
N GLU A 35 -2.84 -2.10 3.35
CA GLU A 35 -3.13 -3.15 4.36
C GLU A 35 -4.54 -2.98 4.94
N CYS A 36 -4.93 -1.76 5.31
CA CYS A 36 -6.28 -1.46 5.81
C CYS A 36 -7.35 -1.82 4.77
N MET A 37 -7.16 -1.48 3.49
CA MET A 37 -8.13 -1.83 2.45
C MET A 37 -8.28 -3.34 2.31
N LEU A 38 -7.16 -4.07 2.25
CA LEU A 38 -7.17 -5.53 2.16
C LEU A 38 -7.82 -6.18 3.39
N ARG A 39 -7.53 -5.69 4.60
CA ARG A 39 -8.21 -6.13 5.84
C ARG A 39 -9.71 -5.86 5.79
N ALA A 40 -10.13 -4.73 5.23
CA ALA A 40 -11.55 -4.42 5.08
C ALA A 40 -12.25 -5.49 4.23
N TYR A 41 -11.65 -5.88 3.10
CA TYR A 41 -12.18 -6.95 2.25
C TYR A 41 -12.18 -8.31 2.96
N ARG A 42 -11.09 -8.67 3.63
CA ARG A 42 -11.01 -9.95 4.35
C ARG A 42 -12.09 -10.05 5.43
N LEU A 43 -12.35 -8.96 6.16
CA LEU A 43 -13.37 -8.92 7.20
C LEU A 43 -14.80 -8.94 6.68
N GLN A 44 -15.05 -8.65 5.39
CA GLN A 44 -16.37 -8.90 4.79
C GLN A 44 -16.65 -10.40 4.65
N GLU A 45 -15.62 -11.22 4.50
CA GLU A 45 -15.74 -12.67 4.35
C GLU A 45 -15.69 -13.39 5.69
N ASP A 46 -14.83 -12.92 6.59
CA ASP A 46 -14.54 -13.56 7.87
C ASP A 46 -14.29 -12.50 8.95
N SER A 47 -15.29 -12.29 9.81
CA SER A 47 -15.26 -11.29 10.87
C SER A 47 -14.28 -11.61 12.01
N THR A 48 -13.74 -12.83 12.06
CA THR A 48 -12.79 -13.27 13.08
C THR A 48 -11.32 -13.05 12.68
N PHE A 49 -11.09 -12.60 11.45
CA PHE A 49 -9.75 -12.42 10.90
C PHE A 49 -8.90 -11.42 11.71
N ASN A 50 -7.79 -11.89 12.30
CA ASN A 50 -6.86 -11.08 13.08
C ASN A 50 -5.39 -11.35 12.74
N GLU A 51 -5.08 -11.71 11.50
CA GLU A 51 -3.72 -12.07 11.12
C GLU A 51 -2.91 -10.88 10.58
N ARG A 52 -1.60 -10.91 10.80
CA ARG A 52 -0.64 -9.98 10.21
C ARG A 52 0.02 -10.68 9.02
N HIS A 53 -0.50 -10.42 7.83
CA HIS A 53 0.03 -10.99 6.60
C HIS A 53 0.90 -10.01 5.84
N ASP A 54 1.87 -10.56 5.11
CA ASP A 54 2.48 -9.87 3.97
C ASP A 54 1.37 -9.42 3.00
N LEU A 55 1.52 -8.26 2.36
CA LEU A 55 0.47 -7.68 1.52
C LEU A 55 0.01 -8.63 0.39
N LEU A 56 0.93 -9.43 -0.18
CA LEU A 56 0.60 -10.37 -1.24
C LEU A 56 -0.15 -11.60 -0.71
N LEU A 57 0.19 -12.06 0.50
CA LEU A 57 -0.56 -13.13 1.17
C LEU A 57 -1.95 -12.65 1.58
N LEU A 58 -2.04 -11.42 2.10
CA LEU A 58 -3.31 -10.81 2.46
C LEU A 58 -4.20 -10.67 1.22
N TRP A 59 -3.66 -10.18 0.09
CA TRP A 59 -4.39 -10.13 -1.18
C TRP A 59 -4.98 -11.48 -1.58
N LYS A 60 -4.17 -12.55 -1.57
CA LYS A 60 -4.61 -13.91 -1.93
C LYS A 60 -5.73 -14.43 -1.03
N SER A 61 -5.82 -13.95 0.20
CA SER A 61 -6.87 -14.32 1.15
C SER A 61 -8.18 -13.55 0.97
N THR A 62 -8.25 -12.62 0.02
CA THR A 62 -9.45 -11.82 -0.27
C THR A 62 -10.10 -12.23 -1.58
N ALA A 63 -11.41 -12.03 -1.69
CA ALA A 63 -12.20 -12.21 -2.91
C ALA A 63 -11.75 -11.31 -4.05
N LEU A 64 -11.00 -10.22 -3.77
CA LEU A 64 -10.38 -9.40 -4.81
C LEU A 64 -9.46 -10.23 -5.72
N ALA A 65 -8.76 -11.22 -5.16
CA ALA A 65 -7.88 -12.10 -5.93
C ALA A 65 -8.63 -12.96 -6.95
N ASN A 66 -9.93 -13.19 -6.73
CA ASN A 66 -10.79 -13.93 -7.66
C ASN A 66 -11.36 -13.04 -8.76
N VAL A 67 -11.50 -11.73 -8.49
CA VAL A 67 -12.02 -10.74 -9.45
C VAL A 67 -10.92 -10.21 -10.36
N TYR A 68 -9.71 -10.04 -9.84
CA TYR A 68 -8.61 -9.37 -10.51
C TYR A 68 -7.47 -10.33 -10.85
N SER A 69 -7.17 -10.44 -12.16
CA SER A 69 -6.11 -11.32 -12.67
C SER A 69 -4.71 -10.70 -12.46
N PRO A 70 -3.75 -11.45 -11.89
CA PRO A 70 -2.38 -10.97 -11.70
C PRO A 70 -1.63 -10.53 -12.97
N LYS A 71 -2.04 -10.99 -14.16
CA LYS A 71 -1.29 -10.75 -15.42
C LYS A 71 -1.63 -9.43 -16.12
N HIS A 72 -2.81 -8.86 -15.87
CA HIS A 72 -3.29 -7.70 -16.63
C HIS A 72 -3.99 -6.65 -15.77
N ASP A 73 -4.10 -6.88 -14.45
CA ASP A 73 -4.87 -5.99 -13.61
C ASP A 73 -4.05 -4.86 -12.98
N ARG A 74 -4.55 -3.64 -13.13
CA ARG A 74 -3.94 -2.42 -12.60
C ARG A 74 -3.86 -2.41 -11.07
N MET A 75 -4.85 -2.97 -10.39
CA MET A 75 -4.87 -3.07 -8.92
C MET A 75 -3.75 -4.01 -8.45
N TYR A 76 -3.59 -5.16 -9.10
CA TYR A 76 -2.50 -6.09 -8.75
C TYR A 76 -1.12 -5.52 -9.09
N ALA A 77 -0.97 -4.82 -10.22
CA ALA A 77 0.28 -4.14 -10.57
C ALA A 77 0.66 -3.08 -9.52
N ALA A 78 -0.31 -2.27 -9.08
CA ALA A 78 -0.14 -1.28 -8.02
C ALA A 78 0.26 -1.94 -6.69
N LEU A 79 -0.39 -3.05 -6.31
CA LEU A 79 -0.01 -3.84 -5.14
C LEU A 79 1.43 -4.33 -5.21
N GLY A 80 1.87 -4.82 -6.39
CA GLY A 80 3.24 -5.27 -6.60
C GLY A 80 4.28 -4.18 -6.33
N VAL A 81 4.02 -2.95 -6.75
CA VAL A 81 4.89 -1.80 -6.46
C VAL A 81 4.95 -1.54 -4.95
N VAL A 82 3.81 -1.53 -4.27
CA VAL A 82 3.72 -1.31 -2.82
C VAL A 82 4.48 -2.41 -2.08
N ALA A 83 4.24 -3.68 -2.39
CA ALA A 83 4.86 -4.84 -1.75
C ALA A 83 6.40 -4.83 -1.87
N VAL A 84 6.94 -4.28 -2.96
CA VAL A 84 8.38 -4.15 -3.17
C VAL A 84 8.99 -3.01 -2.35
N LEU A 85 8.31 -1.87 -2.25
CA LEU A 85 8.89 -0.64 -1.68
C LEU A 85 8.56 -0.44 -0.20
N TRP A 86 7.50 -1.08 0.30
CA TRP A 86 7.00 -0.92 1.65
C TRP A 86 7.48 -2.03 2.59
N ARG A 87 7.67 -1.66 3.87
CA ARG A 87 7.79 -2.60 4.99
C ARG A 87 7.04 -2.02 6.19
N ASN A 88 6.32 -2.87 6.92
CA ASN A 88 5.62 -2.46 8.13
C ASN A 88 6.57 -1.88 9.20
N ASP A 89 7.82 -2.35 9.24
CA ASP A 89 8.82 -1.89 10.22
C ASP A 89 9.35 -0.48 9.96
N TYR A 90 8.99 0.18 8.84
CA TYR A 90 9.33 1.58 8.58
C TYR A 90 8.84 2.53 9.67
N ARG A 91 7.75 2.19 10.37
CA ARG A 91 7.20 2.96 11.50
C ARG A 91 8.16 3.19 12.66
N PHE A 92 9.21 2.38 12.76
CA PHE A 92 10.24 2.48 13.81
C PHE A 92 11.61 2.88 13.28
N LYS A 93 11.74 3.08 11.96
CA LYS A 93 13.03 3.25 11.31
C LYS A 93 13.34 4.72 11.04
N ALA A 94 14.57 5.11 11.38
CA ALA A 94 15.15 6.34 10.88
C ALA A 94 15.33 6.30 9.35
N GLU A 95 15.42 7.47 8.73
CA GLU A 95 15.57 7.60 7.28
C GLU A 95 16.76 6.80 6.71
N ALA A 96 17.89 6.79 7.41
CA ALA A 96 19.08 6.05 6.99
C ALA A 96 18.81 4.54 6.84
N ALA A 97 17.97 3.95 7.71
CA ALA A 97 17.61 2.54 7.64
C ALA A 97 16.69 2.24 6.44
N VAL A 98 15.74 3.12 6.15
CA VAL A 98 14.88 3.01 4.96
C VAL A 98 15.70 3.15 3.69
N ARG A 99 16.63 4.10 3.65
CA ARG A 99 17.59 4.27 2.55
C ARG A 99 18.43 3.02 2.32
N SER A 100 18.95 2.41 3.39
CA SER A 100 19.70 1.16 3.31
C SER A 100 18.86 0.02 2.72
N HIS A 101 17.59 -0.11 3.13
CA HIS A 101 16.68 -1.09 2.54
C HIS A 101 16.45 -0.85 1.04
N LEU A 102 16.19 0.39 0.62
CA LEU A 102 16.05 0.72 -0.80
C LEU A 102 17.29 0.37 -1.62
N LYS A 103 18.50 0.62 -1.08
CA LYS A 103 19.77 0.20 -1.71
C LYS A 103 19.89 -1.32 -1.82
N LYS A 104 19.55 -2.07 -0.76
CA LYS A 104 19.54 -3.55 -0.79
C LYS A 104 18.63 -4.08 -1.91
N MET A 105 17.48 -3.41 -2.11
CA MET A 105 16.53 -3.72 -3.19
C MET A 105 16.94 -3.14 -4.56
N ARG A 106 18.14 -2.55 -4.67
CA ARG A 106 18.66 -1.91 -5.89
C ARG A 106 17.78 -0.78 -6.44
N ARG A 107 17.00 -0.13 -5.56
CA ARG A 107 16.09 0.98 -5.87
C ARG A 107 16.76 2.35 -5.87
N ASP A 108 18.09 2.37 -5.85
CA ASP A 108 18.97 3.53 -5.98
C ASP A 108 19.64 3.63 -7.37
N ARG A 109 19.64 2.54 -8.15
CA ARG A 109 20.35 2.46 -9.43
C ARG A 109 19.76 3.40 -10.48
N GLY A 110 20.64 4.11 -11.19
CA GLY A 110 20.26 5.01 -12.29
C GLY A 110 19.52 6.28 -11.85
N ILE A 111 19.41 6.54 -10.54
CA ILE A 111 18.73 7.71 -10.00
C ILE A 111 19.77 8.78 -9.65
N LYS A 112 19.61 9.98 -10.21
CA LYS A 112 20.37 11.16 -9.80
C LYS A 112 19.70 11.82 -8.59
N GLY A 113 20.48 12.17 -7.57
CA GLY A 113 19.98 12.82 -6.36
C GLY A 113 19.38 11.86 -5.33
N SER A 114 18.37 12.31 -4.59
CA SER A 114 17.80 11.51 -3.49
C SER A 114 16.87 10.40 -4.01
N PHE A 115 17.37 9.15 -4.01
CA PHE A 115 16.55 7.99 -4.36
C PHE A 115 15.37 7.77 -3.41
N LEU A 116 15.42 8.26 -2.16
CA LEU A 116 14.25 8.27 -1.28
C LEU A 116 13.14 9.17 -1.84
N LYS A 117 13.50 10.41 -2.23
CA LYS A 117 12.57 11.36 -2.86
C LYS A 117 12.02 10.84 -4.18
N TYR A 118 12.79 10.02 -4.89
CA TYR A 118 12.38 9.40 -6.14
C TYR A 118 11.42 8.22 -5.94
N ASN A 119 11.64 7.37 -4.94
CA ASN A 119 10.81 6.18 -4.73
C ASN A 119 9.54 6.45 -3.90
N SER A 120 9.57 7.44 -3.01
CA SER A 120 8.40 7.82 -2.20
C SER A 120 7.15 8.13 -3.04
N PRO A 121 7.17 9.00 -4.06
CA PRO A 121 6.00 9.28 -4.88
C PRO A 121 5.50 8.04 -5.60
N LYS A 122 6.39 7.20 -6.15
CA LYS A 122 6.00 5.95 -6.82
C LYS A 122 5.20 5.02 -5.90
N LEU A 123 5.62 4.89 -4.65
CA LEU A 123 4.90 4.11 -3.65
C LEU A 123 3.53 4.76 -3.34
N CYS A 124 3.50 6.07 -3.11
CA CYS A 124 2.27 6.80 -2.79
C CYS A 124 1.25 6.75 -3.94
N GLU A 125 1.69 6.93 -5.18
CA GLU A 125 0.87 6.86 -6.39
C GLU A 125 0.30 5.46 -6.59
N ALA A 126 1.13 4.41 -6.44
CA ALA A 126 0.66 3.03 -6.52
C ALA A 126 -0.35 2.71 -5.40
N ALA A 127 -0.08 3.15 -4.17
CA ALA A 127 -1.04 3.00 -3.08
C ALA A 127 -2.35 3.76 -3.37
N ALA A 128 -2.28 4.97 -3.92
CA ALA A 128 -3.46 5.75 -4.28
C ALA A 128 -4.29 5.11 -5.38
N GLU A 129 -3.64 4.55 -6.40
CA GLU A 129 -4.30 3.77 -7.44
C GLU A 129 -4.99 2.54 -6.86
N PHE A 130 -4.30 1.79 -6.00
CA PHE A 130 -4.87 0.62 -5.32
C PHE A 130 -6.09 1.00 -4.48
N ILE A 131 -6.02 2.08 -3.69
CA ILE A 131 -7.15 2.54 -2.86
C ILE A 131 -8.30 3.04 -3.71
N ASN A 132 -8.05 3.74 -4.81
CA ASN A 132 -9.10 4.20 -5.72
C ASN A 132 -9.86 3.01 -6.33
N LEU A 133 -9.14 2.05 -6.91
CA LEU A 133 -9.74 0.83 -7.48
C LEU A 133 -10.46 0.00 -6.41
N GLY A 134 -9.81 -0.21 -5.27
CA GLY A 134 -10.40 -0.90 -4.12
C GLY A 134 -11.67 -0.21 -3.61
N THR A 135 -11.72 1.12 -3.61
CA THR A 135 -12.91 1.88 -3.22
C THR A 135 -14.05 1.72 -4.23
N GLN A 136 -13.75 1.76 -5.53
CA GLN A 136 -14.75 1.57 -6.57
C GLN A 136 -15.40 0.19 -6.46
N GLN A 137 -14.58 -0.85 -6.26
CA GLN A 137 -15.07 -2.21 -6.06
C GLN A 137 -15.85 -2.35 -4.76
N TRP A 138 -15.40 -1.72 -3.67
CA TRP A 138 -16.05 -1.78 -2.36
C TRP A 138 -17.48 -1.23 -2.43
N LYS A 139 -17.63 -0.09 -3.10
CA LYS A 139 -18.93 0.55 -3.33
C LYS A 139 -19.84 -0.29 -4.22
N ARG A 140 -19.29 -1.04 -5.19
CA ARG A 140 -20.08 -1.95 -6.04
C ARG A 140 -20.59 -3.15 -5.25
N SER A 141 -19.75 -3.75 -4.40
CA SER A 141 -20.12 -4.92 -3.60
C SER A 141 -21.16 -4.61 -2.52
N ASN A 142 -21.14 -3.41 -1.92
CA ASN A 142 -22.06 -3.00 -0.84
C ASN A 142 -23.31 -2.22 -1.33
N ARG A 143 -23.54 -2.15 -2.65
CA ARG A 143 -24.77 -1.58 -3.23
C ARG A 143 -25.87 -2.63 -3.48
N LYS A 144 -25.55 -3.91 -3.27
CA LYS A 144 -26.49 -5.02 -3.26
C LYS A 144 -26.96 -5.28 -1.85
#